data_AF-A0A139RB16-F1
#
_entry.id   AF-A0A139RB16-F1
#
_cell.length_a   1.000
_cell.length_b   1.000
_cell.length_c   1.000
_cell.angle_alpha   90.00
_cell.angle_beta   90.00
_cell.angle_gamma   90.00
#
_symmetry.space_group_name_H-M   'P 1'
#
loop_
_entity.id
_entity.type
_entity.pdbx_description
1 polymer ?
#
loop_
_entity_poly.entity_id
_entity_poly.type
_entity_poly.pdbx_seq_one_letter_code
_entity_poly.pdbx_strand_id
1 'polypeptide(L)'
;MTLLSFMMGVFFLTLYKEKLRIVKKPILSLIPLAVLSLIIGFVPQTVDNIYLVPPLAFCMGLVTTAFGEVSGIAYNNAFMTGNIKRTMLAFGDYFRTKHTPFLREGLIFVSLLSSFVFGVVFSAYLTIYYQEKTILGVPLMMSIFYFSMLFASWRKKGKKKIKFD
;
A
#
# COMPACT_ATOMS: atom_id res chain seq x y z
N MET A 1 -12.60 -11.61 16.62
CA MET A 1 -11.40 -10.81 16.95
C MET A 1 -10.82 -10.08 15.74
N THR A 2 -10.47 -10.77 14.65
CA THR A 2 -9.82 -10.16 13.46
C THR A 2 -10.54 -8.96 12.86
N LEU A 3 -11.86 -9.06 12.63
CA LEU A 3 -12.65 -7.96 12.08
C LEU A 3 -12.64 -6.73 13.00
N LEU A 4 -12.78 -6.94 14.31
CA LEU A 4 -12.71 -5.86 15.30
C LEU A 4 -11.33 -5.19 15.29
N SER A 5 -10.25 -5.97 15.19
CA SER A 5 -8.89 -5.43 15.06
C SER A 5 -8.72 -4.59 13.79
N PHE A 6 -9.26 -5.04 12.66
CA PHE A 6 -9.27 -4.26 11.42
C PHE A 6 -10.04 -2.94 11.58
N MET A 7 -11.26 -2.99 12.14
CA MET A 7 -12.09 -1.81 12.41
C MET A 7 -11.38 -0.84 13.35
N MET A 8 -10.71 -1.35 14.39
CA MET A 8 -9.89 -0.53 15.30
C MET A 8 -8.72 0.13 14.58
N GLY A 9 -8.05 -0.56 13.65
CA GLY A 9 -6.98 0.01 12.84
C GLY A 9 -7.47 1.17 11.98
N VAL A 10 -8.59 0.96 11.27
CA VAL A 10 -9.25 2.01 10.46
C VAL A 10 -9.62 3.22 11.33
N PHE A 11 -10.27 2.97 12.46
CA PHE A 11 -10.71 4.01 13.39
C PHE A 11 -9.51 4.77 13.98
N PHE A 12 -8.50 4.05 14.45
CA PHE A 12 -7.28 4.62 15.04
C PHE A 12 -6.59 5.55 14.05
N LEU A 13 -6.33 5.09 12.81
CA LEU A 13 -5.66 5.97 11.87
C LEU A 13 -6.52 7.18 11.51
N THR A 14 -7.83 7.02 11.40
CA THR A 14 -8.74 8.13 11.10
C THR A 14 -8.65 9.25 12.14
N LEU A 15 -8.55 8.91 13.43
CA LEU A 15 -8.38 9.87 14.52
C LEU A 15 -6.99 10.53 14.55
N TYR A 16 -5.93 9.75 14.31
CA TYR A 16 -4.56 10.20 14.53
C TYR A 16 -3.80 10.61 13.25
N LYS A 17 -4.41 10.52 12.06
CA LYS A 17 -3.76 10.78 10.77
C LYS A 17 -3.05 12.14 10.71
N GLU A 18 -3.63 13.18 11.32
CA GLU A 18 -3.06 14.53 11.36
C GLU A 18 -1.85 14.61 12.29
N LYS A 19 -1.98 14.05 13.50
CA LYS A 19 -0.92 14.02 14.51
C LYS A 19 0.30 13.19 14.07
N LEU A 20 0.04 12.07 13.37
CA LEU A 20 1.08 11.15 12.90
C LEU A 20 1.77 11.60 11.59
N ARG A 21 1.39 12.77 11.04
CA ARG A 21 1.86 13.27 9.73
C ARG A 21 1.65 12.26 8.58
N ILE A 22 0.80 11.27 8.76
CA ILE A 22 0.53 10.21 7.77
C ILE A 22 -0.20 10.81 6.57
N VAL A 23 -1.01 11.85 6.77
CA VAL A 23 -1.60 12.64 5.67
C VAL A 23 -0.55 13.13 4.65
N LYS A 24 0.65 13.50 5.13
CA LYS A 24 1.74 13.99 4.25
C LYS A 24 2.59 12.87 3.68
N LYS A 25 2.62 11.71 4.36
CA LYS A 25 3.45 10.55 3.99
C LYS A 25 2.70 9.25 4.34
N PRO A 26 1.74 8.82 3.49
CA PRO A 26 0.99 7.57 3.69
C PRO A 26 1.89 6.36 3.91
N ILE A 27 3.09 6.39 3.30
CA ILE A 27 4.14 5.38 3.43
C ILE A 27 4.52 5.07 4.88
N LEU A 28 4.40 6.02 5.83
CA LEU A 28 4.75 5.78 7.23
C LEU A 28 3.83 4.75 7.90
N SER A 29 2.61 4.59 7.39
CA SER A 29 1.66 3.57 7.88
C SER A 29 2.11 2.13 7.62
N LEU A 30 3.09 1.92 6.73
CA LEU A 30 3.62 0.58 6.40
C LEU A 30 4.67 0.10 7.42
N ILE A 31 5.25 0.99 8.22
CA ILE A 31 6.29 0.64 9.21
C ILE A 31 5.78 -0.38 10.25
N PRO A 32 4.62 -0.16 10.91
CA PRO A 32 4.10 -1.14 11.86
C PRO A 32 3.85 -2.51 11.21
N LEU A 33 3.35 -2.52 9.97
CA LEU A 33 3.12 -3.75 9.23
C LEU A 33 4.44 -4.48 8.92
N ALA A 34 5.49 -3.75 8.50
CA ALA A 34 6.80 -4.31 8.22
C ALA A 34 7.47 -4.90 9.46
N VAL A 35 7.40 -4.20 10.60
CA VAL A 35 7.94 -4.69 11.88
C VAL A 35 7.17 -5.94 12.34
N LEU A 36 5.84 -5.91 12.28
CA LEU A 36 5.02 -7.03 12.70
C LEU A 36 5.22 -8.27 11.82
N SER A 37 5.26 -8.10 10.50
CA SER A 37 5.53 -9.20 9.56
C SER A 37 6.92 -9.80 9.73
N LEU A 38 7.93 -8.98 10.07
CA LEU A 38 9.25 -9.48 10.43
C LEU A 38 9.18 -10.36 11.68
N ILE A 39 8.52 -9.89 12.75
CA ILE A 39 8.36 -10.66 13.99
C ILE A 39 7.65 -12.00 13.70
N ILE A 40 6.52 -11.96 13.00
CA ILE A 40 5.72 -13.15 12.69
C ILE A 40 6.51 -14.16 11.84
N GLY A 41 7.36 -13.68 10.93
CA GLY A 41 8.21 -14.56 10.12
C GLY A 41 9.19 -15.43 10.93
N PHE A 42 9.47 -15.08 12.19
CA PHE A 42 10.30 -15.88 13.10
C PHE A 42 9.50 -16.62 14.18
N VAL A 43 8.17 -16.45 14.21
CA VAL A 43 7.32 -17.18 15.16
C VAL A 43 7.31 -18.68 14.80
N PRO A 44 7.43 -19.59 15.79
CA PRO A 44 7.30 -21.02 15.57
C PRO A 44 5.88 -21.41 15.14
N GLN A 45 5.77 -22.43 14.28
CA GLN A 45 4.47 -22.93 13.78
C GLN A 45 3.59 -23.58 14.86
N THR A 46 4.11 -23.73 16.08
CA THR A 46 3.35 -24.20 17.25
C THR A 46 2.37 -23.14 17.77
N VAL A 47 2.53 -21.87 17.38
CA VAL A 47 1.65 -20.78 17.78
C VAL A 47 0.45 -20.73 16.83
N ASP A 48 -0.76 -20.75 17.41
CA ASP A 48 -1.99 -20.68 16.64
C ASP A 48 -2.14 -19.31 15.94
N ASN A 49 -2.54 -19.35 14.67
CA ASN A 49 -2.84 -18.21 13.82
C ASN A 49 -3.85 -17.24 14.45
N ILE A 50 -4.70 -17.70 15.38
CA ILE A 50 -5.63 -16.84 16.11
C ILE A 50 -4.96 -15.67 16.84
N TYR A 51 -3.68 -15.82 17.23
CA TYR A 51 -2.90 -14.76 17.88
C TYR A 51 -2.18 -13.85 16.89
N LEU A 52 -1.92 -14.33 15.67
CA LEU A 52 -1.12 -13.64 14.64
C LEU A 52 -2.00 -12.77 13.74
N VAL A 53 -3.19 -13.26 13.39
CA VAL A 53 -4.09 -12.64 12.42
C VAL A 53 -4.70 -11.33 12.92
N PRO A 54 -5.15 -11.16 14.19
CA PRO A 54 -5.74 -9.90 14.64
C PRO A 54 -4.76 -8.70 14.63
N PRO A 55 -3.50 -8.80 15.12
CA PRO A 55 -2.51 -7.75 14.97
C PRO A 55 -2.23 -7.39 13.50
N LEU A 56 -2.14 -8.39 12.61
CA LEU A 56 -1.98 -8.17 11.18
C LEU A 56 -3.18 -7.40 10.60
N ALA A 57 -4.39 -7.78 10.97
CA ALA A 57 -5.62 -7.10 10.54
C ALA A 57 -5.68 -5.65 11.03
N PHE A 58 -5.22 -5.35 12.25
CA PHE A 58 -5.08 -3.98 12.73
C PHE A 58 -4.12 -3.17 11.85
N CYS A 59 -2.93 -3.69 11.56
CA CYS A 59 -1.97 -3.04 10.66
C CYS A 59 -2.53 -2.85 9.24
N MET A 60 -3.28 -3.83 8.73
CA MET A 60 -3.97 -3.70 7.45
C MET A 60 -5.04 -2.59 7.47
N GLY A 61 -5.74 -2.41 8.59
CA GLY A 61 -6.67 -1.28 8.80
C GLY A 61 -5.97 0.09 8.78
N LEU A 62 -4.74 0.18 9.31
CA LEU A 62 -3.93 1.39 9.18
C LEU A 62 -3.55 1.64 7.72
N VAL A 63 -2.98 0.64 7.05
CA VAL A 63 -2.51 0.78 5.66
C VAL A 63 -3.67 1.09 4.71
N THR A 64 -4.81 0.41 4.87
CA THR A 64 -5.97 0.65 4.00
C THR A 64 -6.47 2.08 4.11
N THR A 65 -6.44 2.65 5.31
CA THR A 65 -6.90 4.01 5.58
C THR A 65 -5.87 5.05 5.11
N ALA A 66 -4.57 4.76 5.24
CA ALA A 66 -3.51 5.66 4.80
C ALA A 66 -3.45 5.84 3.28
N PHE A 67 -3.71 4.76 2.53
CA PHE A 67 -3.67 4.73 1.06
C PHE A 67 -5.06 4.83 0.43
N GLY A 68 -6.00 5.52 1.09
CA GLY A 68 -7.36 5.73 0.57
C GLY A 68 -7.45 6.73 -0.59
N GLU A 69 -6.36 7.42 -0.91
CA GLU A 69 -6.29 8.40 -2.00
C GLU A 69 -4.96 8.31 -2.73
N VAL A 70 -5.00 8.43 -4.07
CA VAL A 70 -3.82 8.50 -4.93
C VAL A 70 -3.99 9.71 -5.85
N SER A 71 -3.03 10.64 -5.81
CA SER A 71 -3.08 11.89 -6.59
C SER A 71 -4.36 12.72 -6.40
N GLY A 72 -4.95 12.70 -5.20
CA GLY A 72 -6.18 13.43 -4.87
C GLY A 72 -7.47 12.73 -5.33
N ILE A 73 -7.36 11.52 -5.88
CA ILE A 73 -8.49 10.72 -6.32
C ILE A 73 -8.69 9.59 -5.31
N ALA A 74 -9.93 9.44 -4.82
CA ALA A 74 -10.29 8.36 -3.92
C ALA A 74 -10.00 6.99 -4.57
N TYR A 75 -9.22 6.17 -3.87
CA TYR A 75 -8.77 4.86 -4.32
C TYR A 75 -9.05 3.82 -3.24
N ASN A 76 -9.67 2.71 -3.63
CA ASN A 76 -9.92 1.61 -2.70
C ASN A 76 -8.81 0.56 -2.80
N ASN A 77 -7.82 0.60 -1.92
CA ASN A 77 -6.72 -0.37 -1.94
C ASN A 77 -7.11 -1.80 -1.48
N ALA A 78 -8.29 -2.00 -0.91
CA ALA A 78 -8.74 -3.30 -0.42
C ALA A 78 -9.58 -4.06 -1.46
N PHE A 79 -10.33 -3.35 -2.31
CA PHE A 79 -11.24 -3.96 -3.28
C PHE A 79 -11.03 -3.45 -4.70
N MET A 80 -10.80 -4.38 -5.64
CA MET A 80 -10.57 -4.03 -7.06
C MET A 80 -11.82 -3.56 -7.80
N THR A 81 -13.01 -4.10 -7.47
CA THR A 81 -14.26 -3.86 -8.22
C THR A 81 -14.64 -2.38 -8.28
N GLY A 82 -14.49 -1.65 -7.16
CA GLY A 82 -14.73 -0.21 -7.10
C GLY A 82 -13.80 0.59 -8.03
N ASN A 83 -12.52 0.21 -8.08
CA ASN A 83 -11.54 0.87 -8.92
C ASN A 83 -11.74 0.53 -10.41
N ILE A 84 -12.14 -0.70 -10.73
CA ILE A 84 -12.50 -1.09 -12.10
C ILE A 84 -13.69 -0.24 -12.57
N LYS A 85 -14.74 -0.09 -11.75
CA LYS A 85 -15.88 0.78 -12.07
C LYS A 85 -15.42 2.22 -12.36
N ARG A 86 -14.58 2.80 -11.49
CA ARG A 86 -14.02 4.16 -11.70
C ARG A 86 -13.21 4.27 -12.99
N THR A 87 -12.38 3.27 -13.29
CA THR A 87 -11.61 3.18 -14.53
C THR A 87 -12.52 3.20 -15.75
N MET A 88 -13.57 2.38 -15.75
CA MET A 88 -14.52 2.30 -16.87
C MET A 88 -15.31 3.59 -17.04
N LEU A 89 -15.69 4.26 -15.96
CA LEU A 89 -16.32 5.58 -16.03
C LEU A 89 -15.40 6.62 -16.66
N ALA A 90 -14.13 6.70 -16.24
CA ALA A 90 -13.16 7.62 -16.82
C ALA A 90 -12.94 7.36 -18.34
N PHE A 91 -12.87 6.10 -18.77
CA PHE A 91 -12.78 5.79 -20.19
C PHE A 91 -14.08 6.09 -20.96
N GLY A 92 -15.25 5.86 -20.35
CA GLY A 92 -16.54 6.24 -20.93
C GLY A 92 -16.67 7.75 -21.14
N ASP A 93 -16.31 8.54 -20.13
CA ASP A 93 -16.34 10.00 -20.18
C ASP A 93 -15.33 10.54 -21.20
N TYR A 94 -14.14 9.94 -21.29
CA TYR A 94 -13.19 10.25 -22.36
C TYR A 94 -13.77 9.95 -23.75
N PHE A 95 -14.40 8.79 -23.93
CA PHE A 95 -14.94 8.42 -25.24
C PHE A 95 -16.04 9.39 -25.69
N ARG A 96 -16.90 9.82 -24.75
CA ARG A 96 -17.99 10.78 -24.98
C ARG A 96 -17.50 12.20 -25.25
N THR A 97 -16.55 12.69 -24.45
CA THR A 97 -16.18 14.12 -24.44
C THR A 97 -14.87 14.42 -25.17
N LYS A 98 -14.04 13.40 -25.43
CA LYS A 98 -12.66 13.50 -25.91
C LYS A 98 -11.73 14.36 -25.02
N HIS A 99 -12.14 14.69 -23.80
CA HIS A 99 -11.31 15.41 -22.83
C HIS A 99 -10.20 14.52 -22.30
N THR A 100 -8.97 14.84 -22.66
CA THR A 100 -7.76 14.09 -22.30
C THR A 100 -7.49 13.89 -20.80
N PRO A 101 -7.97 14.75 -19.86
CA PRO A 101 -7.85 14.46 -18.43
C PRO A 101 -8.49 13.13 -18.01
N PHE A 102 -9.64 12.76 -18.58
CA PHE A 102 -10.32 11.50 -18.26
C PHE A 102 -9.54 10.27 -18.74
N LEU A 103 -8.89 10.36 -19.90
CA LEU A 103 -7.99 9.30 -20.38
C LEU A 103 -6.83 9.10 -19.41
N ARG A 104 -6.23 10.19 -18.94
CA ARG A 104 -5.11 10.15 -18.00
C ARG A 104 -5.52 9.53 -16.66
N GLU A 105 -6.69 9.89 -16.14
CA GLU A 105 -7.26 9.28 -14.94
C GLU A 105 -7.46 7.77 -15.11
N GLY A 106 -8.09 7.35 -16.22
CA GLY A 106 -8.28 5.94 -16.53
C GLY A 106 -6.96 5.15 -16.60
N LEU A 107 -5.94 5.71 -17.27
CA LEU A 107 -4.61 5.08 -17.34
C LEU A 107 -3.91 4.96 -15.98
N ILE A 108 -4.10 5.94 -15.08
CA ILE A 108 -3.58 5.85 -13.71
C ILE A 108 -4.20 4.64 -12.99
N PHE A 109 -5.52 4.48 -13.06
CA PHE A 109 -6.17 3.34 -12.42
C PHE A 109 -5.83 2.00 -13.07
N VAL A 110 -5.66 1.94 -14.40
CA VAL A 110 -5.16 0.73 -15.08
C VAL A 110 -3.77 0.35 -14.59
N SER A 111 -2.85 1.32 -14.50
CA SER A 111 -1.50 1.09 -13.97
C SER A 111 -1.55 0.60 -12.52
N LEU A 112 -2.47 1.13 -11.72
CA LEU A 112 -2.63 0.74 -10.33
C LEU A 112 -3.18 -0.70 -10.21
N LEU A 113 -4.28 -0.99 -10.90
CA LEU A 113 -4.92 -2.31 -10.92
C LEU A 113 -3.97 -3.39 -11.43
N SER A 114 -3.27 -3.13 -12.55
CA SER A 114 -2.30 -4.08 -13.09
C SER A 114 -1.16 -4.35 -12.11
N SER A 115 -0.58 -3.32 -11.49
CA SER A 115 0.47 -3.48 -10.47
C SER A 115 0.00 -4.31 -9.28
N PHE A 116 -1.24 -4.12 -8.84
CA PHE A 116 -1.84 -4.92 -7.77
C PHE A 116 -1.98 -6.38 -8.17
N VAL A 117 -2.55 -6.67 -9.35
CA VAL A 117 -2.69 -8.05 -9.88
C VAL A 117 -1.32 -8.73 -9.99
N PHE A 118 -0.32 -8.04 -10.53
CA PHE A 118 1.05 -8.57 -10.59
C PHE A 118 1.60 -8.89 -9.20
N GLY A 119 1.39 -8.00 -8.22
CA GLY A 119 1.80 -8.23 -6.83
C GLY A 119 1.13 -9.46 -6.19
N VAL A 120 -0.16 -9.65 -6.42
CA VAL A 120 -0.92 -10.81 -5.90
C VAL A 120 -0.46 -12.12 -6.57
N VAL A 121 -0.31 -12.12 -7.89
CA VAL A 121 0.16 -13.31 -8.62
C VAL A 121 1.58 -13.68 -8.20
N PHE A 122 2.47 -12.69 -8.13
CA PHE A 122 3.85 -12.89 -7.68
C PHE A 122 3.91 -13.43 -6.26
N SER A 123 3.15 -12.85 -5.32
CA SER A 123 3.13 -13.31 -3.92
C SER A 123 2.52 -14.71 -3.76
N ALA A 124 1.51 -15.06 -4.57
CA ALA A 124 0.95 -16.40 -4.60
C ALA A 124 1.99 -17.45 -5.04
N TYR A 125 2.78 -17.15 -6.08
CA TYR A 125 3.88 -18.02 -6.49
C TYR A 125 4.94 -18.15 -5.39
N LEU A 126 5.33 -17.05 -4.73
CA LEU A 126 6.27 -17.11 -3.61
C LEU A 126 5.74 -17.99 -2.46
N THR A 127 4.43 -17.94 -2.20
CA THR A 127 3.78 -18.73 -1.15
C THR A 127 3.94 -20.23 -1.38
N ILE A 128 3.95 -20.69 -2.63
CA ILE A 128 4.17 -22.12 -2.95
C ILE A 128 5.56 -22.58 -2.49
N TYR A 129 6.58 -21.75 -2.68
CA TYR A 129 7.97 -22.11 -2.37
C TYR A 129 8.37 -21.82 -0.92
N TYR A 130 7.96 -20.67 -0.39
CA TYR A 130 8.40 -20.17 0.92
C TYR A 130 7.36 -20.36 2.03
N GLN A 131 6.15 -20.84 1.70
CA GLN A 131 5.08 -21.12 2.66
C GLN A 131 4.84 -19.91 3.58
N GLU A 132 4.75 -20.11 4.89
CA GLU A 132 4.55 -19.05 5.88
C GLU A 132 5.70 -18.03 5.92
N LYS A 133 6.92 -18.39 5.51
CA LYS A 133 8.06 -17.47 5.46
C LYS A 133 7.92 -16.41 4.36
N THR A 134 6.96 -16.56 3.45
CA THR A 134 6.60 -15.54 2.45
C THR A 134 6.24 -14.20 3.11
N ILE A 135 5.77 -14.21 4.37
CA ILE A 135 5.49 -12.98 5.12
C ILE A 135 6.73 -12.08 5.30
N LEU A 136 7.94 -12.65 5.28
CA LEU A 136 9.21 -11.91 5.30
C LEU A 136 9.46 -11.11 4.01
N GLY A 137 8.71 -11.39 2.95
CA GLY A 137 8.71 -10.58 1.74
C GLY A 137 8.19 -9.14 1.97
N VAL A 138 7.29 -8.94 2.93
CA VAL A 138 6.74 -7.62 3.27
C VAL A 138 7.84 -6.65 3.76
N PRO A 139 8.62 -6.95 4.81
CA PRO A 139 9.69 -6.06 5.27
C PRO A 139 10.80 -5.92 4.23
N LEU A 140 11.07 -6.95 3.42
CA LEU A 140 12.04 -6.88 2.33
C LEU A 140 11.62 -5.87 1.25
N MET A 141 10.39 -5.97 0.74
CA MET A 141 9.85 -5.02 -0.25
C MET A 141 9.81 -3.60 0.30
N MET A 142 9.41 -3.42 1.56
CA MET A 142 9.41 -2.11 2.20
C MET A 142 10.82 -1.53 2.31
N SER A 143 11.81 -2.34 2.68
CA SER A 143 13.21 -1.91 2.75
C SER A 143 13.73 -1.43 1.39
N ILE A 144 13.47 -2.20 0.32
CA ILE A 144 13.83 -1.81 -1.05
C ILE A 144 13.16 -0.48 -1.42
N PHE A 145 11.87 -0.33 -1.11
CA PHE A 145 11.13 0.88 -1.43
C PHE A 145 11.65 2.10 -0.68
N TYR A 146 11.87 2.00 0.64
CA TYR A 146 12.45 3.09 1.43
C TYR A 146 13.86 3.45 0.97
N PHE A 147 14.69 2.46 0.65
CA PHE A 147 16.03 2.69 0.13
C PHE A 147 15.99 3.44 -1.21
N SER A 148 15.09 3.05 -2.13
CA SER A 148 14.92 3.74 -3.41
C SER A 148 14.49 5.20 -3.23
N MET A 149 13.61 5.48 -2.26
CA MET A 149 13.15 6.83 -1.96
C MET A 149 14.26 7.69 -1.33
N LEU A 150 15.06 7.11 -0.43
CA LEU A 150 16.23 7.77 0.16
C LEU A 150 17.26 8.11 -0.91
N PHE A 151 17.54 7.16 -1.81
CA PHE A 151 18.45 7.36 -2.93
C PHE A 151 17.96 8.46 -3.89
N ALA A 152 16.67 8.47 -4.22
CA ALA A 152 16.07 9.51 -5.05
C ALA A 152 16.14 10.91 -4.39
N SER A 153 15.92 10.98 -3.07
CA SER A 153 16.04 12.21 -2.28
C SER A 153 17.50 12.72 -2.25
N TRP A 154 18.46 11.82 -2.04
CA TRP A 154 19.89 12.15 -2.05
C TRP A 154 20.33 12.68 -3.42
N ARG A 155 19.90 12.05 -4.52
CA ARG A 155 20.17 12.51 -5.90
C ARG A 155 19.59 13.90 -6.16
N LYS A 156 18.38 14.21 -5.66
CA LYS A 156 17.79 15.56 -5.77
C LYS A 156 18.57 16.59 -4.97
N LYS A 157 19.08 16.25 -3.78
CA LYS A 157 19.90 17.14 -2.94
C LYS A 157 21.25 17.45 -3.60
N GLY A 158 21.91 16.45 -4.18
CA GLY A 158 23.15 16.63 -4.96
C GLY A 158 22.96 17.53 -6.18
N LYS A 159 21.89 17.33 -6.96
CA LYS A 159 21.56 18.21 -8.11
C LYS A 159 21.21 19.64 -7.72
N LYS A 160 20.64 19.87 -6.53
CA LYS A 160 20.42 21.23 -6.02
C LYS A 160 21.76 21.89 -5.66
N LYS A 161 22.68 21.18 -5.01
CA LYS A 161 23.99 21.71 -4.62
C LYS A 161 24.81 22.19 -5.84
N ILE A 162 24.84 21.40 -6.91
CA ILE A 162 25.57 21.72 -8.16
C ILE A 162 24.98 22.91 -8.94
N LYS A 163 23.74 23.36 -8.64
CA LYS A 163 23.11 24.51 -9.31
C LYS A 163 23.35 25.85 -8.59
N PHE A 164 23.94 25.84 -7.39
CA PHE A 164 24.21 27.04 -6.59
C PHE A 164 25.71 27.31 -6.40
N ASP A 165 26.57 26.48 -7.01
CA ASP A 165 28.00 26.71 -7.21
C ASP A 165 28.23 27.03 -8.69
#